data_AF-A0A847FIQ2-F1
#
_entry.id   AF-A0A847FIQ2-F1
#
_cell.length_a   1.000
_cell.length_b   1.000
_cell.length_c   1.000
_cell.angle_alpha   90.00
_cell.angle_beta   90.00
_cell.angle_gamma   90.00
#
_symmetry.space_group_name_H-M   'P 1'
#
loop_
_entity.id
_entity.type
_entity.pdbx_description
1 polymer ?
#
loop_
_entity_poly.entity_id
_entity_poly.type
_entity_poly.pdbx_seq_one_letter_code
_entity_poly.pdbx_strand_id
1 'polypeptide(L)' 'YLATRVCKEWDLCAPHAILLEAGGVLTDLWGKVPVYNQPGPAECRGLLASNGQVHDQILEACAPLLHMLER' A
#
# COMPACT_ATOMS: atom_id res chain seq x y z
N TYR A 1 1.83 1.93 -8.47
CA TYR A 1 0.78 2.88 -8.08
C TYR A 1 1.15 3.46 -6.71
N LEU A 2 1.03 4.77 -6.51
CA LEU A 2 1.35 5.45 -5.25
C LEU A 2 0.19 6.37 -4.85
N ALA A 3 -0.42 6.14 -3.68
CA ALA A 3 -1.49 6.97 -3.13
C ALA A 3 -1.09 7.46 -1.73
N THR A 4 -1.22 8.77 -1.46
CA THR A 4 -0.57 9.43 -0.31
C THR A 4 -1.51 10.14 0.66
N ARG A 5 -2.83 10.23 0.41
CA ARG A 5 -3.74 11.01 1.27
C ARG A 5 -4.93 10.26 1.82
N VAL A 6 -5.79 9.66 0.99
CA VAL A 6 -6.94 8.87 1.46
C VAL A 6 -7.25 7.81 0.43
N CYS A 7 -7.21 6.55 0.87
CA CYS A 7 -7.69 5.41 0.09
C CYS A 7 -8.49 4.55 1.06
N LYS A 8 -9.75 4.28 0.75
CA LYS A 8 -10.61 3.47 1.62
C LYS A 8 -10.53 2.01 1.20
N GLU A 9 -10.96 1.12 2.09
CA GLU A 9 -10.94 -0.33 1.81
C GLU A 9 -11.63 -0.70 0.50
N TRP A 10 -12.75 -0.05 0.18
CA TRP A 10 -13.49 -0.29 -1.06
C TRP A 10 -12.82 0.28 -2.32
N ASP A 11 -11.90 1.24 -2.19
CA ASP A 11 -11.08 1.70 -3.30
C ASP A 11 -9.92 0.71 -3.57
N LEU A 12 -9.56 -0.10 -2.57
CA LEU A 12 -8.42 -1.02 -2.59
C LEU A 12 -8.79 -2.47 -2.86
N CYS A 13 -9.96 -2.93 -2.42
CA CYS A 13 -10.29 -4.36 -2.38
C CYS A 13 -10.22 -5.01 -3.77
N ALA A 14 -10.87 -4.42 -4.76
CA ALA A 14 -10.91 -4.93 -6.13
C ALA A 14 -9.51 -4.94 -6.80
N PRO A 15 -8.75 -3.83 -6.84
CA PRO A 15 -7.43 -3.84 -7.47
C PRO A 15 -6.41 -4.71 -6.71
N HIS A 16 -6.49 -4.79 -5.37
CA HIS A 16 -5.58 -5.65 -4.59
C HIS A 16 -5.80 -7.13 -4.90
N ALA A 17 -7.06 -7.59 -4.99
CA ALA A 17 -7.36 -8.97 -5.35
C ALA A 17 -6.81 -9.32 -6.75
N ILE A 18 -7.03 -8.47 -7.74
CA ILE A 18 -6.51 -8.67 -9.11
C ILE A 18 -4.98 -8.73 -9.10
N LEU A 19 -4.33 -7.81 -8.38
CA LEU A 19 -2.87 -7.74 -8.32
C LEU A 19 -2.28 -8.99 -7.68
N LEU A 20 -2.86 -9.47 -6.58
CA LEU A 20 -2.40 -10.69 -5.89
C LEU A 20 -2.49 -11.91 -6.81
N GLU A 21 -3.61 -12.08 -7.51
CA GLU A 21 -3.79 -13.19 -8.47
C GLU A 21 -2.85 -13.09 -9.68
N ALA A 22 -2.43 -11.87 -10.04
CA ALA A 22 -1.40 -11.64 -11.05
C ALA A 22 0.04 -11.85 -10.53
N GLY A 23 0.22 -12.24 -9.25
CA GLY A 23 1.52 -12.43 -8.61
C GLY A 23 2.20 -11.13 -8.13
N GLY A 24 1.45 -10.03 -8.07
CA GLY A 24 1.94 -8.76 -7.53
C GLY A 24 1.76 -8.66 -6.01
N VAL A 25 2.27 -7.56 -5.46
CA VAL A 25 2.27 -7.29 -4.00
C VAL A 25 1.80 -5.87 -3.75
N LEU A 26 0.97 -5.70 -2.72
CA LEU A 26 0.49 -4.40 -2.25
C LEU A 26 0.71 -4.27 -0.74
N THR A 27 1.42 -3.22 -0.34
CA THR A 27 1.70 -2.87 1.06
C THR A 27 1.50 -1.38 1.28
N ASP A 28 1.57 -0.95 2.54
CA ASP A 28 1.89 0.42 2.87
C ASP A 28 3.39 0.73 2.65
N LEU A 29 3.82 1.97 2.88
CA LEU A 29 5.24 2.34 2.77
C LEU A 29 6.13 1.80 3.90
N TRP A 30 5.56 1.16 4.91
CA TRP A 30 6.28 0.42 5.95
C TRP A 30 6.33 -1.09 5.66
N GLY A 31 5.88 -1.53 4.48
CA GLY A 31 5.87 -2.93 4.08
C GLY A 31 4.75 -3.78 4.70
N LYS A 32 3.75 -3.17 5.35
CA LYS A 32 2.61 -3.90 5.91
C LYS A 32 1.51 -4.09 4.87
N VAL A 33 0.97 -5.29 4.81
CA VAL A 33 -0.19 -5.60 3.96
C VAL A 33 -1.44 -4.94 4.54
N PRO A 34 -2.31 -4.31 3.72
CA PRO A 34 -3.58 -3.77 4.21
C PRO A 34 -4.47 -4.86 4.81
N VAL A 35 -5.11 -4.53 5.93
CA VAL A 35 -6.12 -5.39 6.56
C VAL A 35 -7.50 -4.83 6.25
N TYR A 36 -8.39 -5.68 5.77
CA TYR A 36 -9.77 -5.33 5.45
C TYR A 36 -10.71 -5.51 6.65
N ASN A 37 -11.92 -4.96 6.53
CA ASN A 37 -13.01 -5.08 7.48
C ASN A 37 -12.67 -4.51 8.87
N GLN A 38 -11.98 -3.37 8.90
CA GLN A 38 -11.67 -2.68 10.15
C GLN A 38 -12.90 -1.93 10.70
N PRO A 39 -13.03 -1.80 12.05
CA PRO A 39 -14.20 -1.16 12.68
C PRO A 39 -14.37 0.33 12.37
N GLY A 40 -13.36 0.98 11.79
CA GLY A 40 -13.43 2.32 11.24
C GLY A 40 -12.66 2.40 9.92
N PRO A 41 -12.87 3.45 9.10
CA PRO A 41 -12.13 3.60 7.85
C PRO A 41 -10.63 3.69 8.16
N ALA A 42 -9.89 2.67 7.75
CA ALA A 42 -8.44 2.66 7.93
C ALA A 42 -7.80 3.81 7.14
N GLU A 43 -6.95 4.60 7.81
CA GLU A 43 -6.10 5.56 7.14
C GLU A 43 -4.99 4.82 6.38
N CYS A 44 -5.17 4.64 5.07
CA CYS A 44 -4.07 4.19 4.21
C CYS A 44 -3.07 5.33 3.98
N ARG A 45 -2.07 5.43 4.87
CA ARG A 45 -0.98 6.39 4.78
C ARG A 45 0.13 5.85 3.88
N GLY A 46 0.04 6.11 2.58
CA GLY A 46 1.04 5.66 1.62
C GLY A 46 0.83 4.19 1.24
N LEU A 47 0.49 3.95 -0.02
CA LEU A 47 0.32 2.60 -0.57
C LEU A 47 1.30 2.37 -1.71
N LEU A 48 1.90 1.19 -1.73
CA LEU A 48 2.79 0.73 -2.77
C LEU A 48 2.25 -0.57 -3.37
N ALA A 49 2.08 -0.58 -4.68
CA ALA A 49 1.76 -1.77 -5.46
C ALA A 49 2.85 -2.03 -6.50
N SER A 50 3.36 -3.26 -6.55
CA SER A 50 4.39 -3.68 -7.52
C SER A 50 4.18 -5.13 -8.00
N ASN A 51 5.05 -5.59 -8.90
CA ASN A 51 5.09 -6.96 -9.40
C ASN A 51 5.73 -7.97 -8.41
N GLY A 52 5.94 -7.59 -7.15
CA GLY A 52 6.61 -8.40 -6.13
C GLY A 52 8.14 -8.39 -6.22
N GLN A 53 8.72 -8.52 -7.42
CA GLN A 53 10.18 -8.70 -7.59
C GLN A 53 11.02 -7.51 -7.13
N VAL A 54 10.52 -6.28 -7.34
CA VAL A 54 11.23 -5.04 -6.98
C VAL A 54 10.59 -4.32 -5.81
N HIS A 55 9.69 -4.97 -5.08
CA HIS A 55 8.89 -4.33 -4.05
C HIS A 55 9.77 -3.72 -2.94
N ASP A 56 10.70 -4.49 -2.40
CA ASP A 56 11.60 -4.05 -1.33
C ASP A 56 12.54 -2.93 -1.77
N GLN A 57 13.04 -2.99 -3.01
CA GLN A 57 13.90 -1.93 -3.57
C GLN A 57 13.14 -0.59 -3.66
N ILE A 58 11.85 -0.63 -4.00
CA ILE A 58 11.02 0.56 -4.05
C ILE A 58 10.72 1.06 -2.63
N LEU A 59 10.48 0.17 -1.66
CA LEU A 59 10.32 0.56 -0.26
C LEU A 59 11.57 1.28 0.27
N GLU A 60 12.76 0.74 0.00
CA GLU A 60 14.04 1.38 0.37
C GLU A 60 14.20 2.76 -0.29
N ALA A 61 13.88 2.87 -1.58
CA ALA A 61 13.93 4.15 -2.30
C ALA A 61 12.91 5.17 -1.78
N CYS A 62 11.77 4.69 -1.26
CA CYS A 62 10.72 5.53 -0.68
C CYS A 62 10.92 5.81 0.81
N ALA A 63 11.86 5.16 1.50
CA ALA A 63 12.12 5.37 2.93
C ALA A 63 12.32 6.85 3.31
N PRO A 64 13.01 7.70 2.51
CA PRO A 64 13.13 9.13 2.81
C PRO A 64 11.78 9.87 2.83
N LEU A 65 10.73 9.36 2.19
CA LEU A 65 9.41 10.02 2.14
C LEU A 65 8.57 9.74 3.40
N LEU A 66 8.94 8.76 4.22
CA LEU A 66 8.15 8.33 5.38
C LEU A 66 7.93 9.48 6.38
N HIS A 67 8.94 10.32 6.60
CA HIS A 67 8.85 11.48 7.50
C HIS A 67 7.79 12.52 7.06
N MET A 68 7.35 12.48 5.79
CA MET A 68 6.32 13.39 5.28
C MET A 68 4.90 12.91 5.62
N LEU A 69 4.74 11.65 6.05
CA LEU A 69 3.46 10.98 6.31
C LEU A 69 3.20 10.72 7.80
N GLU A 70 4.20 10.93 8.66
CA GLU A 70 4.11 10.84 10.12
C GLU A 70 3.33 12.00 10.79
N ARG A 71 2.65 12.86 10.00
CA ARG A 71 1.86 13.99 10.53
C ARG A 71 0.41 13.63 10.85
#